data_AF-A0A0K1S293-F1
#
_entry.id   AF-A0A0K1S293-F1
#
_cell.length_a   1.000
_cell.length_b   1.000
_cell.length_c   1.000
_cell.angle_alpha   90.00
_cell.angle_beta   90.00
_cell.angle_gamma   90.00
#
_symmetry.space_group_name_H-M   'P 1'
#
loop_
_entity.id
_entity.type
_entity.pdbx_description
1 polymer ?
#
loop_
_entity_poly.entity_id
_entity_poly.type
_entity_poly.pdbx_seq_one_letter_code
_entity_poly.pdbx_strand_id
1 'polypeptide(L)'
;MAEGFGPLVLNPKQEREAKLLRKSVLKHFQHLEDPRADRGRNHSLVSLIALAILAVLAGADGFVAIEAYGKAKQSWLKTFLELPNGIPSHDTLGRVLGMLEPEQLRSGFLGWIGEITEKLNLS
;
A
#
# COMPACT_ATOMS: atom_id res chain seq x y z
N MET A 1 -3.34 24.68 12.58
CA MET A 1 -3.14 23.23 12.81
C MET A 1 -4.46 22.56 12.48
N ALA A 2 -4.53 21.81 11.37
CA ALA A 2 -5.78 21.17 10.99
C ALA A 2 -6.00 19.97 11.91
N GLU A 3 -7.17 19.91 12.57
CA GLU A 3 -7.58 18.77 13.37
C GLU A 3 -7.76 17.57 12.45
N GLY A 4 -6.70 16.76 12.34
CA GLY A 4 -6.75 15.51 11.60
C GLY A 4 -7.74 14.56 12.27
N PHE A 5 -8.54 13.89 11.43
CA PHE A 5 -9.46 12.80 11.78
C PHE A 5 -9.08 12.12 13.10
N GLY A 6 -9.95 12.20 14.10
CA GLY A 6 -9.79 11.54 15.41
C GLY A 6 -9.52 10.03 15.27
N PRO A 7 -9.29 9.30 16.38
CA PRO A 7 -9.00 7.87 16.32
C PRO A 7 -10.05 7.18 15.45
N LEU A 8 -9.59 6.58 14.35
CA LEU A 8 -10.47 5.93 13.38
C LEU A 8 -11.05 4.68 14.04
N VAL A 9 -12.23 4.84 14.62
CA VAL A 9 -13.10 3.72 14.96
C VAL A 9 -13.77 3.31 13.66
N LEU A 10 -13.22 2.28 13.02
CA LEU A 10 -13.87 1.68 11.87
C LEU A 10 -15.20 1.08 12.32
N ASN A 11 -16.26 1.32 11.55
CA ASN A 11 -17.48 0.55 11.73
C ASN A 11 -17.31 -0.87 11.14
N PRO A 12 -18.19 -1.83 11.49
CA PRO A 12 -18.05 -3.22 11.04
C PRO A 12 -17.97 -3.41 9.52
N LYS A 13 -18.62 -2.51 8.75
CA LYS A 13 -18.55 -2.52 7.28
C LYS A 13 -17.15 -2.13 6.80
N GLN A 14 -16.59 -1.06 7.34
CA GLN A 14 -15.26 -0.57 7.00
C GLN A 14 -14.16 -1.57 7.39
N GLU A 15 -14.29 -2.24 8.54
CA GLU A 15 -13.36 -3.31 8.93
C GLU A 15 -13.36 -4.48 7.93
N ARG A 16 -14.56 -4.87 7.47
CA ARG A 16 -14.71 -5.91 6.45
C ARG A 16 -14.08 -5.48 5.13
N GLU A 17 -14.31 -4.26 4.68
CA GLU A 17 -13.73 -3.70 3.45
C GLU A 17 -12.20 -3.64 3.53
N ALA A 18 -11.66 -3.15 4.65
CA ALA A 18 -10.22 -3.12 4.91
C ALA A 18 -9.59 -4.53 4.87
N LYS A 19 -10.26 -5.52 5.44
CA LYS A 19 -9.82 -6.93 5.40
C LYS A 19 -9.86 -7.52 3.99
N LEU A 20 -10.88 -7.18 3.20
CA LEU A 20 -10.98 -7.60 1.80
C LEU A 20 -9.88 -6.96 0.95
N LEU A 21 -9.63 -5.66 1.12
CA LEU A 21 -8.55 -4.94 0.44
C LEU A 21 -7.19 -5.59 0.75
N ARG A 22 -6.89 -5.82 2.04
CA ARG A 22 -5.65 -6.49 2.46
C ARG A 22 -5.47 -7.83 1.78
N LYS A 23 -6.50 -8.69 1.78
CA LYS A 23 -6.45 -10.01 1.15
C LYS A 23 -6.24 -9.92 -0.36
N SER A 24 -6.93 -8.99 -1.02
CA SER A 24 -6.81 -8.77 -2.45
C SER A 24 -5.40 -8.34 -2.84
N VAL A 25 -4.84 -7.34 -2.16
CA VAL A 25 -3.47 -6.89 -2.39
C VAL A 25 -2.46 -8.01 -2.11
N LEU A 26 -2.55 -8.70 -0.97
CA LEU A 26 -1.64 -9.80 -0.65
C LEU A 26 -1.66 -10.89 -1.72
N LYS A 27 -2.84 -11.30 -2.20
CA LYS A 27 -2.98 -12.33 -3.23
C LYS A 27 -2.18 -12.02 -4.50
N HIS A 28 -2.19 -10.75 -4.95
CA HIS A 28 -1.57 -10.36 -6.22
C HIS A 28 -0.09 -9.99 -6.09
N PHE A 29 0.36 -9.59 -4.90
CA PHE A 29 1.73 -9.15 -4.67
C PHE A 29 2.57 -10.11 -3.83
N GLN A 30 2.03 -11.24 -3.34
CA GLN A 30 2.78 -12.24 -2.55
C GLN A 30 3.89 -12.95 -3.34
N HIS A 31 3.79 -12.98 -4.68
CA HIS A 31 4.76 -13.65 -5.55
C HIS A 31 5.94 -12.77 -5.92
N LEU A 32 5.90 -11.48 -5.56
CA LEU A 32 7.02 -10.58 -5.78
C LEU A 32 8.21 -11.01 -4.95
N GLU A 33 9.34 -11.19 -5.62
CA GLU A 33 10.61 -11.34 -4.93
C GLU A 33 10.91 -10.06 -4.14
N ASP A 34 11.37 -10.23 -2.90
CA ASP A 34 11.81 -9.12 -2.06
C ASP A 34 13.31 -8.92 -2.23
N PRO A 35 13.76 -7.94 -3.04
CA PRO A 35 15.18 -7.75 -3.35
C PRO A 35 15.98 -7.18 -2.17
N ARG A 36 15.31 -6.88 -1.05
CA ARG A 36 15.94 -6.31 0.14
C ARG A 36 16.64 -7.41 0.94
N ALA A 37 17.82 -7.10 1.44
CA ALA A 37 18.48 -7.93 2.44
C ALA A 37 17.60 -8.10 3.69
N ASP A 38 17.71 -9.25 4.37
CA ASP A 38 16.98 -9.57 5.60
C ASP A 38 17.09 -8.48 6.66
N ARG A 39 18.29 -7.93 6.80
CA ARG A 39 18.58 -6.80 7.67
C ARG A 39 17.97 -5.52 7.07
N GLY A 40 16.96 -4.97 7.76
CA GLY A 40 16.28 -3.74 7.34
C GLY A 40 14.88 -3.93 6.75
N ARG A 41 14.32 -5.14 6.78
CA ARG A 41 12.91 -5.41 6.45
C ARG A 41 11.97 -5.02 7.59
N ASN A 42 11.94 -3.72 7.90
CA ASN A 42 11.10 -3.11 8.93
C ASN A 42 9.62 -3.00 8.54
N HIS A 43 9.31 -3.23 7.26
CA HIS A 43 7.97 -3.23 6.68
C HIS A 43 7.85 -4.35 5.66
N SER A 44 6.69 -5.01 5.60
CA SER A 44 6.42 -5.99 4.54
C SER A 44 6.43 -5.30 3.18
N LEU A 45 6.99 -5.99 2.17
CA LEU A 45 7.10 -5.44 0.81
C LEU A 45 5.73 -5.06 0.27
N VAL A 46 4.74 -5.92 0.49
CA VAL A 46 3.36 -5.70 0.07
C VAL A 46 2.78 -4.42 0.68
N SER A 47 3.09 -4.09 1.94
CA SER A 47 2.61 -2.84 2.55
C SER A 47 3.22 -1.59 1.91
N LEU A 48 4.49 -1.65 1.49
CA LEU A 48 5.16 -0.56 0.78
C LEU A 48 4.55 -0.33 -0.61
N ILE A 49 4.29 -1.41 -1.34
CA ILE A 49 3.65 -1.35 -2.66
C ILE A 49 2.22 -0.84 -2.55
N ALA A 50 1.44 -1.36 -1.61
CA ALA A 50 0.06 -0.92 -1.38
C ALA A 50 -0.01 0.56 -1.03
N LEU A 51 0.89 1.03 -0.15
CA LEU A 51 1.00 2.45 0.20
C LEU A 51 1.26 3.31 -1.04
N ALA A 52 2.23 2.91 -1.87
CA ALA A 52 2.59 3.65 -3.08
C ALA A 52 1.42 3.70 -4.08
N ILE A 53 0.76 2.58 -4.35
CA ILE A 53 -0.39 2.51 -5.25
C ILE A 53 -1.52 3.41 -4.76
N LEU A 54 -1.90 3.30 -3.48
CA LEU A 54 -2.98 4.11 -2.90
C LEU A 54 -2.67 5.60 -2.93
N ALA A 55 -1.41 5.98 -2.68
CA ALA A 55 -0.98 7.37 -2.77
C ALA A 55 -1.05 7.89 -4.20
N VAL A 56 -0.54 7.14 -5.19
CA VAL A 56 -0.56 7.52 -6.60
C VAL A 56 -2.00 7.64 -7.12
N LEU A 57 -2.89 6.71 -6.77
CA LEU A 57 -4.31 6.80 -7.11
C LEU A 57 -4.99 8.02 -6.47
N ALA A 58 -4.49 8.47 -5.31
CA ALA A 58 -4.94 9.70 -4.66
C ALA A 58 -4.27 10.98 -5.21
N GLY A 59 -3.48 10.86 -6.29
CA GLY A 59 -2.82 11.98 -6.96
C GLY A 59 -1.44 12.34 -6.41
N ALA A 60 -0.81 11.48 -5.61
CA ALA A 60 0.57 11.72 -5.17
C ALA A 60 1.55 11.55 -6.33
N ASP A 61 2.35 12.60 -6.59
CA ASP A 61 3.42 12.59 -7.58
C ASP A 61 4.79 12.57 -6.88
N GLY A 62 5.51 11.46 -7.04
CA GLY A 62 6.82 11.22 -6.43
C GLY A 62 6.79 10.77 -4.96
N PHE A 63 7.95 10.31 -4.46
CA PHE A 63 8.06 9.65 -3.15
C PHE A 63 7.79 10.58 -1.95
N VAL A 64 8.09 11.88 -2.08
CA VAL A 64 7.79 12.87 -1.04
C VAL A 64 6.27 13.01 -0.86
N ALA A 65 5.51 13.04 -1.96
CA ALA A 65 4.05 13.08 -1.91
C ALA A 65 3.46 11.77 -1.35
N ILE A 66 4.07 10.62 -1.66
CA ILE A 66 3.66 9.32 -1.10
C ILE A 66 3.87 9.28 0.42
N GLU A 67 5.02 9.77 0.91
CA GLU A 67 5.27 9.88 2.36
C GLU A 67 4.25 10.82 3.02
N ALA A 68 3.97 11.97 2.42
CA ALA A 68 2.99 12.94 2.92
C ALA A 68 1.58 12.34 2.99
N TYR A 69 1.14 11.63 1.95
CA TYR A 69 -0.11 10.87 1.94
C TYR A 69 -0.15 9.84 3.06
N GLY A 70 0.93 9.06 3.19
CA GLY A 70 1.07 8.05 4.24
C GLY A 70 0.89 8.63 5.62
N LYS A 71 1.58 9.74 5.93
CA LYS A 71 1.47 10.45 7.20
C LYS A 71 0.06 11.00 7.44
N ALA A 72 -0.54 11.62 6.43
CA ALA A 72 -1.89 12.19 6.52
C ALA A 72 -2.99 11.12 6.73
N LYS A 73 -2.78 9.90 6.23
CA LYS A 73 -3.75 8.79 6.30
C LYS A 73 -3.29 7.64 7.19
N GLN A 74 -2.26 7.84 8.02
CA GLN A 74 -1.60 6.77 8.76
C GLN A 74 -2.56 5.94 9.61
N SER A 75 -3.46 6.59 10.34
CA SER A 75 -4.45 5.92 11.20
C SER A 75 -5.36 4.99 10.40
N TRP A 76 -5.76 5.38 9.18
CA TRP A 76 -6.57 4.55 8.29
C TRP A 76 -5.74 3.42 7.67
N LEU A 77 -4.55 3.72 7.17
CA LEU A 77 -3.67 2.74 6.55
C LEU A 77 -3.31 1.59 7.50
N LYS A 78 -3.07 1.89 8.79
CA LYS A 78 -2.77 0.88 9.82
C LYS A 78 -3.90 -0.14 10.05
N THR A 79 -5.11 0.13 9.58
CA THR A 79 -6.23 -0.81 9.73
C THR A 79 -6.12 -2.02 8.80
N PHE A 80 -5.34 -1.92 7.71
CA PHE A 80 -5.14 -3.00 6.76
C PHE A 80 -3.69 -3.20 6.28
N LEU A 81 -2.77 -2.26 6.54
CA LEU A 81 -1.34 -2.39 6.26
C LEU A 81 -0.54 -2.65 7.53
N GLU A 82 0.52 -3.45 7.41
CA GLU A 82 1.46 -3.70 8.50
C GLU A 82 2.54 -2.62 8.52
N LEU A 83 2.37 -1.66 9.43
CA LEU A 83 3.24 -0.50 9.58
C LEU A 83 3.80 -0.41 11.01
N PRO A 84 4.60 -1.40 11.46
CA PRO A 84 5.07 -1.49 12.85
C PRO A 84 5.93 -0.28 13.25
N ASN A 85 6.67 0.28 12.30
CA ASN A 85 7.54 1.45 12.49
C ASN A 85 6.93 2.76 11.93
N GLY A 86 5.63 2.80 11.69
CA GLY A 86 4.97 3.96 11.08
C GLY A 86 5.13 4.02 9.56
N ILE A 87 5.11 5.24 9.00
CA ILE A 87 5.21 5.46 7.56
C ILE A 87 6.69 5.51 7.15
N PRO A 88 7.11 4.72 6.15
CA PRO A 88 8.48 4.77 5.63
C PRO A 88 8.79 6.14 5.02
N SER A 89 10.04 6.59 5.13
CA SER A 89 10.49 7.82 4.48
C SER A 89 10.45 7.72 2.96
N HIS A 90 10.40 8.86 2.26
CA HIS A 90 10.54 8.94 0.81
C HIS A 90 11.83 8.28 0.31
N ASP A 91 12.94 8.39 1.04
CA ASP A 91 14.20 7.67 0.70
C ASP A 91 14.03 6.15 0.78
N THR A 92 13.32 5.66 1.80
CA THR A 92 13.04 4.24 1.96
C THR A 92 12.15 3.75 0.83
N LEU A 93 11.09 4.50 0.52
CA LEU A 93 10.17 4.20 -0.58
C LEU A 93 10.90 4.17 -1.92
N GLY A 94 11.65 5.21 -2.23
CA GLY A 94 12.38 5.33 -3.49
C GLY A 94 13.41 4.22 -3.67
N ARG A 95 14.18 3.92 -2.62
CA ARG A 95 15.14 2.83 -2.65
C ARG A 95 14.46 1.48 -2.86
N VAL A 96 13.42 1.15 -2.09
CA VAL A 96 12.78 -0.16 -2.17
C VAL A 96 12.03 -0.36 -3.48
N LEU A 97 11.22 0.61 -3.89
CA LEU A 97 10.45 0.51 -5.12
C LEU A 97 11.36 0.51 -6.36
N GLY A 98 12.48 1.24 -6.30
CA GLY A 98 13.50 1.24 -7.36
C GLY A 98 14.30 -0.06 -7.48
N MET A 99 14.25 -0.96 -6.48
CA MET A 99 14.88 -2.28 -6.55
C MET A 99 13.95 -3.37 -7.12
N LEU A 100 12.65 -3.10 -7.25
CA LEU A 100 11.70 -4.12 -7.70
C LEU A 100 11.88 -4.45 -9.18
N GLU A 101 11.68 -5.73 -9.50
CA GLU A 101 11.64 -6.18 -10.88
C GLU A 101 10.38 -5.60 -11.55
N PRO A 102 10.51 -4.77 -12.61
CA PRO A 102 9.39 -4.04 -13.18
C PRO A 102 8.27 -4.93 -13.74
N GLU A 103 8.59 -6.05 -14.37
CA GLU A 103 7.60 -6.92 -15.00
C GLU A 103 6.78 -7.74 -13.98
N GLN A 104 7.38 -8.17 -12.87
CA GLN A 104 6.68 -8.80 -11.76
C GLN A 104 5.72 -7.81 -11.11
N LEU A 105 6.17 -6.56 -10.89
CA LEU A 105 5.32 -5.52 -10.33
C LEU A 105 4.14 -5.22 -11.25
N ARG A 106 4.41 -5.08 -12.55
CA ARG A 106 3.39 -4.85 -13.58
C ARG A 106 2.39 -6.02 -13.65
N SER A 107 2.88 -7.25 -13.64
CA SER A 107 2.04 -8.45 -13.69
C SER A 107 1.11 -8.53 -12.48
N GLY A 108 1.64 -8.32 -11.26
CA GLY A 108 0.84 -8.27 -10.04
C GLY A 108 -0.20 -7.13 -10.07
N PHE A 109 0.19 -5.96 -10.56
CA PHE A 109 -0.72 -4.81 -10.69
C PHE A 109 -1.85 -5.08 -11.70
N LEU A 110 -1.55 -5.60 -12.88
CA LEU A 110 -2.54 -5.92 -13.91
C LEU A 110 -3.49 -7.03 -13.46
N GLY A 111 -2.97 -8.07 -12.79
CA GLY A 111 -3.80 -9.12 -12.20
C GLY A 111 -4.75 -8.57 -11.14
N TRP A 112 -4.26 -7.65 -10.30
CA TRP A 112 -5.07 -7.00 -9.28
C TRP A 112 -6.18 -6.13 -9.88
N ILE A 113 -5.84 -5.29 -10.86
CA ILE A 113 -6.82 -4.47 -11.58
C ILE A 113 -7.86 -5.34 -12.29
N GLY A 114 -7.43 -6.40 -12.98
CA GLY A 114 -8.33 -7.32 -13.69
C GLY A 114 -9.39 -7.93 -12.75
N GLU A 115 -8.96 -8.41 -11.58
CA GLU A 115 -9.90 -8.96 -10.58
C GLU A 115 -10.87 -7.88 -10.05
N ILE A 116 -10.40 -6.64 -9.87
CA ILE A 116 -11.25 -5.53 -9.43
C ILE A 116 -12.27 -5.17 -10.50
N THR A 117 -11.85 -5.04 -11.76
CA THR A 117 -12.74 -4.64 -12.87
C THR A 117 -13.81 -5.70 -13.13
N GLU A 118 -13.45 -6.99 -13.05
CA GLU A 118 -14.41 -8.09 -13.18
C GLU A 118 -15.48 -8.03 -12.06
N LYS A 119 -15.06 -7.86 -10.80
CA LYS A 119 -16.00 -7.75 -9.67
C LYS A 119 -16.90 -6.52 -9.73
N LEU A 120 -16.44 -5.46 -10.38
CA LEU A 120 -17.20 -4.22 -10.56
C LEU A 120 -18.00 -4.19 -11.86
N ASN A 121 -17.97 -5.25 -12.68
CA ASN A 121 -18.58 -5.31 -14.01
C ASN A 121 -18.16 -4.14 -14.92
N LEU A 122 -16.88 -3.77 -14.87
CA LEU A 122 -16.29 -2.70 -15.67
C LEU A 122 -15.58 -3.22 -16.94
N SER A 123 -15.63 -4.53 -17.17
CA SER A 123 -15.00 -5.25 -18.29
C SER A 123 -15.95 -5.52 -19.45
#